data_AF-A0A927WDI6-F1
#
_entry.id   AF-A0A927WDI6-F1
#
_cell.length_a   1.000
_cell.length_b   1.000
_cell.length_c   1.000
_cell.angle_alpha   90.00
_cell.angle_beta   90.00
_cell.angle_gamma   90.00
#
_symmetry.space_group_name_H-M   'P 1'
#
loop_
_entity.id
_entity.type
_entity.pdbx_description
1 polymer ?
#
loop_
_entity_poly.entity_id
_entity_poly.type
_entity_poly.pdbx_seq_one_letter_code
_entity_poly.pdbx_strand_id
1 'polypeptide(L)'
;MDIKKEIFKLTKYELEDIYKNKIDLNVIMINGSYSNKEEVISKLRSQPMTIVNQIVPYIKKVEIEEDTCIDTDDDFRELYTISIYDHIQVKLFSVITSIYDLEYRFIEYDGTAHSDYELGIEAEIEYYSSHSGDIRIKGKYTRPDFQPEMTLMDLDSCLQTKITCTVNGLLREDDIPSWVYYLIEGCVNYDDDNNNIAVFNIFAALDNFIEDMNSEILDYYLLKYNEILEYVKTKYPNDSEKYSEAKNYLQDKIKKYCRDTRRLEEKLKDVMSEVEIKGDNPKFYKLCNVYKTKFKEIEKYRNKIAHGELCNHNELDFAECLYYIFTIILSILFVYDFEKDEWQNIIEEC
;
A
#
# COMPACT_ATOMS: atom_id res chain seq x y z
N MET A 1 42.53 13.72 -1.69
CA MET A 1 41.11 13.51 -1.36
C MET A 1 40.59 12.50 -2.35
N ASP A 2 39.92 11.44 -1.88
CA ASP A 2 39.45 10.32 -2.71
C ASP A 2 38.24 10.77 -3.56
N ILE A 3 38.40 10.79 -4.89
CA ILE A 3 37.39 11.29 -5.82
C ILE A 3 36.09 10.47 -5.75
N LYS A 4 36.17 9.19 -5.40
CA LYS A 4 35.00 8.32 -5.25
C LYS A 4 34.15 8.75 -4.05
N LYS A 5 34.79 9.11 -2.94
CA LYS A 5 34.10 9.65 -1.75
C LYS A 5 33.46 11.00 -2.03
N GLU A 6 34.09 11.80 -2.89
CA GLU A 6 33.55 13.11 -3.27
C GLU A 6 32.31 12.96 -4.16
N ILE A 7 32.38 12.14 -5.22
CA ILE A 7 31.23 11.84 -6.08
C ILE A 7 30.09 11.26 -5.24
N PHE A 8 30.39 10.27 -4.39
CA PHE A 8 29.40 9.67 -3.52
C PHE A 8 28.66 10.69 -2.64
N LYS A 9 29.37 11.69 -2.09
CA LYS A 9 28.73 12.75 -1.29
C LYS A 9 27.81 13.63 -2.11
N LEU A 10 28.13 13.88 -3.38
CA LEU A 10 27.26 14.65 -4.29
C LEU A 10 26.00 13.86 -4.62
N THR A 11 26.15 12.57 -4.93
CA THR A 11 25.03 11.73 -5.35
C THR A 11 24.09 11.36 -4.22
N LYS A 12 24.62 11.24 -3.00
CA LYS A 12 23.87 10.86 -1.81
C LYS A 12 22.64 11.76 -1.59
N TYR A 13 22.83 13.07 -1.54
CA TYR A 13 21.74 14.00 -1.21
C TYR A 13 20.62 13.96 -2.26
N GLU A 14 20.97 13.88 -3.54
CA GLU A 14 19.98 13.81 -4.62
C GLU A 14 19.23 12.47 -4.62
N LEU A 15 19.90 11.35 -4.30
CA LEU A 15 19.25 10.05 -4.14
C LEU A 15 18.34 9.99 -2.91
N GLU A 16 18.75 10.60 -1.79
CA GLU A 16 17.87 10.74 -0.62
C GLU A 16 16.60 11.50 -0.98
N ASP A 17 16.69 12.57 -1.76
CA ASP A 17 15.51 13.32 -2.20
C ASP A 17 14.61 12.52 -3.16
N ILE A 18 15.18 11.72 -4.07
CA ILE A 18 14.41 10.81 -4.94
C ILE A 18 13.60 9.82 -4.11
N TYR A 19 14.21 9.21 -3.09
CA TYR A 19 13.52 8.26 -2.22
C TYR A 19 12.45 8.92 -1.35
N LYS A 20 12.75 10.11 -0.82
CA LYS A 20 11.77 10.86 -0.03
C LYS A 20 10.55 11.26 -0.86
N ASN A 21 10.69 11.51 -2.16
CA ASN A 21 9.55 11.87 -3.00
C ASN A 21 8.64 10.68 -3.39
N LYS A 22 9.04 9.42 -3.11
CA LYS A 22 8.24 8.22 -3.43
C LYS A 22 7.04 8.02 -2.52
N ILE A 23 7.07 8.58 -1.32
CA ILE A 23 5.91 8.64 -0.43
C ILE A 23 5.81 10.09 0.01
N ASP A 24 4.62 10.69 0.03
CA ASP A 24 4.46 12.03 0.58
C ASP A 24 4.83 12.01 2.07
N LEU A 25 6.09 12.32 2.38
CA LEU A 25 6.62 12.23 3.73
C LEU A 25 6.02 13.29 4.66
N ASN A 26 5.36 14.32 4.10
CA ASN A 26 4.59 15.25 4.92
C ASN A 26 3.35 14.57 5.51
N VAL A 27 2.85 13.50 4.89
CA VAL A 27 1.82 12.62 5.46
C VAL A 27 2.42 11.71 6.55
N ILE A 28 3.69 11.32 6.43
CA ILE A 28 4.43 10.55 7.45
C ILE A 28 5.06 11.47 8.53
N MET A 29 4.44 12.63 8.81
CA MET A 29 4.74 13.42 10.00
C MET A 29 3.58 13.31 10.97
N ILE A 30 3.69 12.36 11.91
CA ILE A 30 2.59 11.90 12.74
C ILE A 30 3.04 11.95 14.23
N ASN A 31 2.23 12.57 15.09
CA ASN A 31 2.55 12.89 16.48
C ASN A 31 2.04 11.77 17.41
N GLY A 32 2.89 10.79 17.74
CA GLY A 32 2.58 9.75 18.73
C GLY A 32 3.77 8.81 19.01
N SER A 33 3.81 8.21 20.21
CA SER A 33 4.91 7.32 20.65
C SER A 33 4.45 5.87 20.74
N TYR A 34 4.68 5.07 19.69
CA TYR A 34 4.79 3.62 19.87
C TYR A 34 6.07 3.33 20.61
N SER A 35 5.92 2.76 21.79
CA SER A 35 6.98 2.80 22.79
C SER A 35 7.95 1.62 22.71
N ASN A 36 7.57 0.53 22.01
CA ASN A 36 8.41 -0.63 21.73
C ASN A 36 7.89 -1.48 20.55
N LYS A 37 8.76 -2.35 20.04
CA LYS A 37 8.53 -3.27 18.92
C LYS A 37 7.32 -4.19 19.10
N GLU A 38 7.14 -4.74 20.30
CA GLU A 38 6.06 -5.67 20.60
C GLU A 38 4.67 -5.02 20.44
N GLU A 39 4.55 -3.75 20.77
CA GLU A 39 3.34 -2.96 20.58
C GLU A 39 2.98 -2.81 19.09
N VAL A 40 3.96 -2.47 18.25
CA VAL A 40 3.78 -2.34 16.80
C VAL A 40 3.38 -3.69 16.19
N ILE A 41 4.07 -4.77 16.55
CA ILE A 41 3.73 -6.12 16.07
C ILE A 41 2.32 -6.50 16.54
N SER A 42 1.94 -6.18 17.78
CA SER A 42 0.58 -6.46 18.26
C SER A 42 -0.48 -5.73 17.45
N LYS A 43 -0.27 -4.46 17.08
CA LYS A 43 -1.21 -3.71 16.25
C LYS A 43 -1.25 -4.18 14.80
N LEU A 44 -0.10 -4.51 14.21
CA LEU A 44 -0.03 -5.14 12.88
C LEU A 44 -0.75 -6.49 12.85
N ARG A 45 -0.80 -7.21 13.98
CA ARG A 45 -1.54 -8.46 14.07
C ARG A 45 -3.05 -8.26 14.13
N SER A 46 -3.53 -7.19 14.77
CA SER A 46 -4.97 -6.93 14.90
C SER A 46 -5.55 -6.13 13.74
N GLN A 47 -4.79 -5.19 13.18
CA GLN A 47 -5.27 -4.17 12.24
C GLN A 47 -4.18 -3.75 11.25
N PRO A 48 -3.61 -4.68 10.44
CA PRO A 48 -2.49 -4.35 9.55
C PRO A 48 -2.86 -3.26 8.54
N MET A 49 -4.06 -3.31 7.96
CA MET A 49 -4.51 -2.33 6.98
C MET A 49 -4.57 -0.90 7.54
N THR A 50 -4.95 -0.74 8.81
CA THR A 50 -5.00 0.57 9.47
C THR A 50 -3.61 1.21 9.51
N ILE A 51 -2.61 0.42 9.87
CA ILE A 51 -1.21 0.86 9.93
C ILE A 51 -0.67 1.16 8.52
N VAL A 52 -0.96 0.29 7.55
CA VAL A 52 -0.52 0.49 6.15
C VAL A 52 -1.11 1.76 5.57
N ASN A 53 -2.38 2.06 5.82
CA ASN A 53 -3.05 3.26 5.34
C ASN A 53 -2.43 4.55 5.88
N GLN A 54 -1.91 4.53 7.12
CA GLN A 54 -1.20 5.69 7.70
C GLN A 54 0.17 5.92 7.03
N ILE A 55 0.83 4.85 6.58
CA ILE A 55 2.19 4.92 6.04
C ILE A 55 2.18 5.15 4.53
N VAL A 56 1.15 4.67 3.83
CA VAL A 56 1.13 4.55 2.37
C VAL A 56 -0.11 5.28 1.82
N PRO A 57 -0.01 6.57 1.44
CA PRO A 57 -1.13 7.46 1.17
C PRO A 57 -1.78 7.27 -0.23
N TYR A 58 -1.84 6.03 -0.70
CA TYR A 58 -2.40 5.65 -1.99
C TYR A 58 -3.86 5.18 -1.90
N ILE A 59 -4.34 4.85 -0.69
CA ILE A 59 -5.75 4.51 -0.48
C ILE A 59 -6.57 5.80 -0.58
N LYS A 60 -7.52 5.83 -1.53
CA LYS A 60 -8.45 6.94 -1.73
C LYS A 60 -9.83 6.57 -1.21
N LYS A 61 -10.49 7.56 -0.62
CA LYS A 61 -11.89 7.52 -0.22
C LYS A 61 -12.74 8.14 -1.33
N VAL A 62 -13.68 7.40 -1.89
CA VAL A 62 -14.59 7.89 -2.94
C VAL A 62 -16.03 7.51 -2.58
N GLU A 63 -16.93 8.48 -2.64
CA GLU A 63 -18.37 8.23 -2.59
C GLU A 63 -18.82 7.77 -3.97
N ILE A 64 -19.50 6.63 -4.01
CA ILE A 64 -20.02 6.02 -5.22
C ILE A 64 -21.53 6.09 -5.16
N GLU A 65 -22.13 6.43 -6.31
CA GLU A 65 -23.56 6.38 -6.53
C GLU A 65 -23.83 5.50 -7.74
N GLU A 66 -24.54 4.39 -7.54
CA GLU A 66 -24.93 3.47 -8.61
C GLU A 66 -26.45 3.34 -8.69
N ASP A 67 -26.95 3.18 -9.92
CA ASP A 67 -28.34 2.79 -10.13
C ASP A 67 -28.53 1.34 -9.67
N THR A 68 -29.61 1.07 -8.96
CA THR A 68 -29.89 -0.26 -8.39
C THR A 68 -31.31 -0.74 -8.65
N CYS A 69 -31.49 -2.07 -8.62
CA CYS A 69 -32.76 -2.76 -8.62
C CYS A 69 -32.84 -3.62 -7.36
N ILE A 70 -33.81 -3.32 -6.49
CA ILE A 70 -34.00 -4.06 -5.24
C ILE A 70 -34.75 -5.37 -5.55
N ASP A 71 -34.12 -6.50 -5.28
CA ASP A 71 -34.73 -7.82 -5.41
C ASP A 71 -35.39 -8.27 -4.10
N THR A 72 -36.48 -9.03 -4.19
CA THR A 72 -37.12 -9.67 -3.04
C THR A 72 -37.70 -11.04 -3.40
N ASP A 73 -37.57 -12.00 -2.48
CA ASP A 73 -38.16 -13.34 -2.57
C ASP A 73 -39.55 -13.43 -1.91
N ASP A 74 -39.97 -12.40 -1.18
CA ASP A 74 -41.21 -12.40 -0.38
C ASP A 74 -42.42 -11.93 -1.21
N ASP A 75 -43.60 -12.53 -0.99
CA ASP A 75 -44.86 -12.00 -1.54
C ASP A 75 -45.21 -10.68 -0.82
N PHE A 76 -44.78 -9.58 -1.42
CA PHE A 76 -44.84 -8.22 -0.88
C PHE A 76 -46.26 -7.68 -0.64
N ARG A 77 -47.30 -8.42 -1.04
CA ARG A 77 -48.71 -7.98 -0.97
C ARG A 77 -49.30 -8.05 0.43
N GLU A 78 -48.67 -8.76 1.37
CA GLU A 78 -49.25 -9.03 2.70
C GLU A 78 -48.30 -8.75 3.88
N LEU A 79 -47.05 -8.33 3.63
CA LEU A 79 -46.03 -8.19 4.68
C LEU A 79 -45.66 -6.71 4.96
N TYR A 80 -45.59 -6.38 6.25
CA TYR A 80 -45.17 -5.06 6.74
C TYR A 80 -43.65 -4.85 6.67
N THR A 81 -42.90 -5.96 6.68
CA THR A 81 -41.45 -6.00 6.57
C THR A 81 -41.07 -7.09 5.58
N ILE A 82 -40.19 -6.75 4.64
CA ILE A 82 -39.81 -7.61 3.51
C ILE A 82 -38.29 -7.68 3.44
N SER A 83 -37.76 -8.87 3.19
CA SER A 83 -36.32 -9.04 2.98
C SER A 83 -35.95 -8.52 1.59
N ILE A 84 -34.86 -7.76 1.52
CA ILE A 84 -34.35 -7.22 0.27
C ILE A 84 -32.93 -7.69 0.01
N TYR A 85 -32.60 -7.85 -1.25
CA TYR A 85 -31.28 -8.21 -1.74
C TYR A 85 -30.90 -7.29 -2.90
N ASP A 86 -29.63 -6.99 -3.00
CA ASP A 86 -29.12 -6.10 -4.04
C ASP A 86 -27.66 -6.45 -4.37
N HIS A 87 -27.26 -6.10 -5.57
CA HIS A 87 -25.94 -6.35 -6.12
C HIS A 87 -25.45 -5.18 -6.98
N ILE A 88 -24.40 -4.52 -6.52
CA ILE A 88 -23.69 -3.49 -7.28
C ILE A 88 -22.27 -3.92 -7.63
N GLN A 89 -21.70 -3.31 -8.67
CA GLN A 89 -20.35 -3.60 -9.13
C GLN A 89 -19.53 -2.32 -9.27
N VAL A 90 -18.53 -2.17 -8.41
CA VAL A 90 -17.62 -1.01 -8.36
C VAL A 90 -16.35 -1.29 -9.16
N LYS A 91 -16.24 -0.69 -10.35
CA LYS A 91 -15.09 -0.91 -11.26
C LYS A 91 -13.96 0.09 -11.14
N LEU A 92 -14.17 1.19 -10.41
CA LEU A 92 -13.20 2.27 -10.30
C LEU A 92 -11.90 1.84 -9.58
N PHE A 93 -12.00 0.85 -8.69
CA PHE A 93 -10.91 0.41 -7.84
C PHE A 93 -10.21 -0.84 -8.40
N SER A 94 -8.89 -0.91 -8.25
CA SER A 94 -8.07 -2.10 -8.50
C SER A 94 -8.11 -3.04 -7.30
N VAL A 95 -8.08 -2.48 -6.09
CA VAL A 95 -8.26 -3.18 -4.82
C VAL A 95 -9.14 -2.33 -3.92
N ILE A 96 -10.23 -2.89 -3.42
CA ILE A 96 -11.09 -2.31 -2.39
C ILE A 96 -10.58 -2.78 -1.02
N THR A 97 -10.38 -1.85 -0.10
CA THR A 97 -9.92 -2.16 1.27
C THR A 97 -11.05 -2.09 2.30
N SER A 98 -12.06 -1.26 2.07
CA SER A 98 -13.27 -1.19 2.92
C SER A 98 -14.41 -0.47 2.22
N ILE A 99 -15.63 -0.78 2.64
CA ILE A 99 -16.86 -0.14 2.17
C ILE A 99 -17.76 0.13 3.39
N TYR A 100 -18.34 1.32 3.47
CA TYR A 100 -19.19 1.76 4.58
C TYR A 100 -20.13 2.89 4.13
N ASP A 101 -20.94 3.41 5.05
CA ASP A 101 -21.93 4.48 4.79
C ASP A 101 -22.89 4.11 3.64
N LEU A 102 -23.45 2.90 3.70
CA LEU A 102 -24.43 2.41 2.73
C LEU A 102 -25.78 3.10 2.94
N GLU A 103 -26.28 3.79 1.92
CA GLU A 103 -27.57 4.48 1.95
C GLU A 103 -28.33 4.25 0.64
N TYR A 104 -29.65 4.05 0.74
CA TYR A 104 -30.55 4.03 -0.40
C TYR A 104 -31.18 5.41 -0.58
N ARG A 105 -31.14 5.95 -1.79
CA ARG A 105 -31.77 7.22 -2.18
C ARG A 105 -32.75 7.00 -3.32
N PHE A 106 -33.85 7.74 -3.30
CA PHE A 106 -34.88 7.68 -4.33
C PHE A 106 -34.94 9.01 -5.04
N ILE A 107 -34.77 8.98 -6.36
CA ILE A 107 -34.89 10.17 -7.18
C ILE A 107 -36.26 10.14 -7.86
N GLU A 108 -37.19 10.93 -7.33
CA GLU A 108 -38.44 11.24 -7.99
C GLU A 108 -38.19 12.36 -9.01
N TYR A 109 -38.51 12.12 -10.29
CA TYR A 109 -38.32 13.11 -11.36
C TYR A 109 -39.67 13.73 -11.75
N ASP A 110 -40.09 14.79 -11.05
CA ASP A 110 -41.35 15.50 -11.34
C ASP A 110 -41.22 16.60 -12.42
N GLY A 111 -40.02 16.76 -13.00
CA GLY A 111 -39.75 17.79 -14.01
C GLY A 111 -39.50 19.20 -13.45
N THR A 112 -39.66 19.44 -12.14
CA THR A 112 -39.41 20.75 -11.51
C THR A 112 -38.79 20.73 -10.11
N ALA A 113 -38.81 19.62 -9.36
CA ALA A 113 -38.18 19.51 -8.05
C ALA A 113 -37.61 18.12 -7.75
N HIS A 114 -36.53 18.08 -6.95
CA HIS A 114 -35.97 16.87 -6.34
C HIS A 114 -36.47 16.77 -4.90
N SER A 115 -37.10 15.65 -4.55
CA SER A 115 -37.43 15.31 -3.17
C SER A 115 -36.73 14.00 -2.80
N ASP A 116 -35.76 14.09 -1.89
CA ASP A 116 -35.15 12.93 -1.25
C ASP A 116 -36.09 12.43 -0.15
N TYR A 117 -36.49 11.16 -0.22
CA TYR A 117 -37.29 10.49 0.81
C TYR A 117 -36.41 9.49 1.56
N GLU A 118 -36.37 9.59 2.89
CA GLU A 118 -35.81 8.53 3.74
C GLU A 118 -36.76 7.32 3.72
N LEU A 119 -36.27 6.18 3.23
CA LEU A 119 -37.01 4.92 3.35
C LEU A 119 -36.72 4.21 4.67
N GLY A 120 -37.68 3.40 5.11
CA GLY A 120 -37.47 2.39 6.14
C GLY A 120 -36.65 1.19 5.64
N ILE A 121 -35.61 1.42 4.83
CA ILE A 121 -34.65 0.38 4.44
C ILE A 121 -33.51 0.35 5.46
N GLU A 122 -33.38 -0.78 6.14
CA GLU A 122 -32.20 -1.12 6.91
C GLU A 122 -31.39 -2.14 6.12
N ALA A 123 -30.21 -1.75 5.63
CA ALA A 123 -29.38 -2.59 4.78
C ALA A 123 -27.94 -2.66 5.31
N GLU A 124 -27.30 -3.80 5.06
CA GLU A 124 -25.90 -4.06 5.37
C GLU A 124 -25.21 -4.73 4.18
N ILE A 125 -23.90 -4.56 4.11
CA ILE A 125 -23.06 -5.24 3.12
C ILE A 125 -22.87 -6.67 3.61
N GLU A 126 -23.47 -7.63 2.90
CA GLU A 126 -23.32 -9.06 3.21
C GLU A 126 -21.93 -9.55 2.82
N TYR A 127 -21.44 -9.12 1.67
CA TYR A 127 -20.17 -9.54 1.12
C TYR A 127 -19.66 -8.52 0.11
N TYR A 128 -18.35 -8.34 0.01
CA TYR A 128 -17.75 -7.72 -1.16
C TYR A 128 -16.49 -8.45 -1.58
N SER A 129 -16.17 -8.37 -2.87
CA SER A 129 -14.89 -8.83 -3.40
C SER A 129 -13.94 -7.65 -3.54
N SER A 130 -12.78 -7.75 -2.89
CA SER A 130 -11.73 -6.74 -2.94
C SER A 130 -11.21 -6.47 -4.36
N HIS A 131 -11.30 -7.44 -5.29
CA HIS A 131 -10.72 -7.33 -6.64
C HIS A 131 -11.74 -7.19 -7.77
N SER A 132 -12.86 -7.91 -7.70
CA SER A 132 -13.90 -7.77 -8.73
C SER A 132 -14.77 -6.54 -8.51
N GLY A 133 -14.82 -6.03 -7.27
CA GLY A 133 -15.68 -4.93 -6.88
C GLY A 133 -17.15 -5.33 -6.82
N ASP A 134 -17.45 -6.63 -6.83
CA ASP A 134 -18.82 -7.13 -6.63
C ASP A 134 -19.20 -6.95 -5.16
N ILE A 135 -20.31 -6.25 -4.91
CA ILE A 135 -20.83 -5.95 -3.57
C ILE A 135 -22.24 -6.52 -3.49
N ARG A 136 -22.46 -7.40 -2.52
CA ARG A 136 -23.76 -7.97 -2.20
C ARG A 136 -24.30 -7.32 -0.95
N ILE A 137 -25.52 -6.84 -1.06
CA ILE A 137 -26.22 -6.14 0.00
C ILE A 137 -27.43 -6.96 0.39
N LYS A 138 -27.68 -6.99 1.69
CA LYS A 138 -28.86 -7.63 2.26
C LYS A 138 -29.49 -6.66 3.23
N GLY A 139 -30.81 -6.61 3.23
CA GLY A 139 -31.52 -5.71 4.12
C GLY A 139 -32.96 -6.10 4.35
N LYS A 140 -33.67 -5.18 4.98
CA LYS A 140 -35.11 -5.23 5.19
C LYS A 140 -35.71 -3.90 4.83
N TYR A 141 -36.78 -3.95 4.05
CA TYR A 141 -37.66 -2.83 3.86
C TYR A 141 -38.82 -2.93 4.86
N THR A 142 -39.04 -1.88 5.63
CA THR A 142 -40.20 -1.72 6.50
C THR A 142 -41.10 -0.62 5.94
N ARG A 143 -42.36 -0.97 5.71
CA ARG A 143 -43.34 -0.02 5.19
C ARG A 143 -43.54 1.14 6.18
N PRO A 144 -43.41 2.41 5.77
CA PRO A 144 -43.67 3.53 6.66
C PRO A 144 -45.15 3.62 7.06
N ASP A 145 -45.42 3.84 8.34
CA ASP A 145 -46.79 3.99 8.89
C ASP A 145 -47.62 5.11 8.23
N PHE A 146 -46.95 6.13 7.68
CA PHE A 146 -47.57 7.35 7.15
C PHE A 146 -47.91 7.29 5.65
N GLN A 147 -47.50 6.24 4.93
CA GLN A 147 -47.81 6.05 3.50
C GLN A 147 -48.31 4.61 3.22
N PRO A 148 -49.53 4.26 3.68
CA PRO A 148 -50.10 2.93 3.54
C PRO A 148 -50.52 2.57 2.10
N GLU A 149 -50.25 3.43 1.13
CA GLU A 149 -50.52 3.17 -0.29
C GLU A 149 -49.25 2.87 -1.09
N MET A 150 -48.05 3.22 -0.61
CA MET A 150 -46.80 2.79 -1.24
C MET A 150 -46.62 1.28 -1.05
N THR A 151 -46.54 0.59 -2.18
CA THR A 151 -46.23 -0.83 -2.31
C THR A 151 -44.81 -0.99 -2.86
N LEU A 152 -44.23 -2.18 -2.71
CA LEU A 152 -42.96 -2.52 -3.36
C LEU A 152 -43.04 -2.39 -4.90
N MET A 153 -44.25 -2.48 -5.46
CA MET A 153 -44.53 -2.24 -6.87
C MET A 153 -44.31 -0.76 -7.27
N ASP A 154 -44.49 0.19 -6.35
CA ASP A 154 -44.21 1.61 -6.58
C ASP A 154 -42.69 1.90 -6.51
N LEU A 155 -41.94 1.09 -5.75
CA LEU A 155 -40.47 1.10 -5.75
C LEU A 155 -39.90 0.57 -7.07
N ASP A 156 -40.51 -0.47 -7.64
CA ASP A 156 -40.10 -1.10 -8.91
C ASP A 156 -40.52 -0.30 -10.16
N SER A 157 -41.60 0.49 -10.09
CA SER A 157 -42.21 1.12 -11.28
C SER A 157 -42.13 2.64 -11.39
N CYS A 158 -41.83 3.38 -10.30
CA CYS A 158 -41.90 4.85 -10.30
C CYS A 158 -40.62 5.60 -9.92
N LEU A 159 -39.61 4.94 -9.35
CA LEU A 159 -38.48 5.64 -8.76
C LEU A 159 -37.15 5.05 -9.24
N GLN A 160 -36.25 5.91 -9.72
CA GLN A 160 -34.85 5.53 -9.91
C GLN A 160 -34.25 5.36 -8.52
N THR A 161 -34.09 4.10 -8.11
CA THR A 161 -33.42 3.78 -6.87
C THR A 161 -31.92 3.88 -7.10
N LYS A 162 -31.26 4.68 -6.27
CA LYS A 162 -29.82 4.78 -6.24
C LYS A 162 -29.32 4.26 -4.91
N ILE A 163 -28.15 3.65 -4.95
CA ILE A 163 -27.42 3.29 -3.75
C ILE A 163 -26.15 4.12 -3.70
N THR A 164 -25.95 4.77 -2.57
CA THR A 164 -24.72 5.49 -2.27
C THR A 164 -23.92 4.72 -1.24
N CYS A 165 -22.63 4.55 -1.47
CA CYS A 165 -21.71 4.00 -0.48
C CYS A 165 -20.36 4.70 -0.57
N THR A 166 -19.62 4.70 0.53
CA THR A 166 -18.24 5.15 0.51
C THR A 166 -17.29 3.96 0.40
N VAL A 167 -16.44 3.99 -0.62
CA VAL A 167 -15.43 2.97 -0.88
C VAL A 167 -14.04 3.55 -0.62
N ASN A 168 -13.24 2.82 0.16
CA ASN A 168 -11.80 3.05 0.27
C ASN A 168 -11.07 2.00 -0.57
N GLY A 169 -10.05 2.43 -1.31
CA GLY A 169 -9.21 1.49 -2.05
C GLY A 169 -8.17 2.17 -2.94
N LEU A 170 -7.50 1.36 -3.75
CA LEU A 170 -6.58 1.80 -4.79
C LEU A 170 -7.35 2.07 -6.08
N LEU A 171 -7.24 3.28 -6.64
CA LEU A 171 -7.86 3.61 -7.92
C LEU A 171 -7.13 2.90 -9.07
N ARG A 172 -7.86 2.48 -10.11
CA ARG A 172 -7.25 1.80 -11.28
C ARG A 172 -6.38 2.71 -12.14
N GLU A 173 -6.70 3.99 -12.17
CA GLU A 173 -6.02 4.97 -13.03
C GLU A 173 -4.77 5.59 -12.37
N ASP A 174 -4.60 5.40 -11.06
CA ASP A 174 -3.45 5.93 -10.32
C ASP A 174 -2.18 5.14 -10.67
N ASP A 175 -1.07 5.86 -10.87
CA ASP A 175 0.26 5.27 -11.03
C ASP A 175 0.81 4.87 -9.65
N ILE A 176 0.44 3.66 -9.22
CA ILE A 176 0.78 3.11 -7.91
C ILE A 176 2.02 2.21 -8.05
N PRO A 177 3.09 2.44 -7.26
CA PRO A 177 4.24 1.55 -7.24
C PRO A 177 3.81 0.11 -6.93
N SER A 178 4.34 -0.87 -7.66
CA SER A 178 3.94 -2.27 -7.52
C SER A 178 4.18 -2.79 -6.10
N TRP A 179 5.22 -2.32 -5.42
CA TRP A 179 5.48 -2.70 -4.03
C TRP A 179 4.39 -2.22 -3.06
N VAL A 180 3.77 -1.06 -3.29
CA VAL A 180 2.62 -0.57 -2.52
C VAL A 180 1.40 -1.45 -2.76
N TYR A 181 1.14 -1.77 -4.02
CA TYR A 181 0.03 -2.63 -4.42
C TYR A 181 0.11 -3.99 -3.70
N TYR A 182 1.27 -4.66 -3.77
CA TYR A 182 1.49 -5.94 -3.10
C TYR A 182 1.43 -5.85 -1.57
N LEU A 183 1.86 -4.74 -0.98
CA LEU A 183 1.77 -4.53 0.47
C LEU A 183 0.31 -4.45 0.94
N ILE A 184 -0.53 -3.71 0.20
CA ILE A 184 -1.97 -3.58 0.48
C ILE A 184 -2.68 -4.92 0.25
N GLU A 185 -2.41 -5.59 -0.88
CA GLU A 185 -2.96 -6.93 -1.13
C GLU A 185 -2.54 -7.92 -0.05
N GLY A 186 -1.32 -7.83 0.47
CA GLY A 186 -0.85 -8.64 1.59
C GLY A 186 -1.73 -8.48 2.83
N CYS A 187 -2.15 -7.25 3.12
CA CYS A 187 -3.00 -6.95 4.27
C CYS A 187 -4.47 -7.37 4.03
N VAL A 188 -5.02 -7.12 2.84
CA VAL A 188 -6.37 -7.61 2.48
C VAL A 188 -6.45 -9.13 2.60
N ASN A 189 -5.48 -9.85 2.04
CA ASN A 189 -5.47 -11.31 2.13
C ASN A 189 -5.27 -11.82 3.57
N TYR A 190 -4.64 -11.03 4.45
CA TYR A 190 -4.53 -11.39 5.86
C TYR A 190 -5.89 -11.25 6.56
N ASP A 191 -6.61 -10.15 6.30
CA ASP A 191 -7.94 -9.89 6.84
C ASP A 191 -8.97 -10.92 6.31
N ASP A 192 -8.77 -11.45 5.10
CA ASP A 192 -9.55 -12.55 4.50
C ASP A 192 -9.11 -13.97 4.95
N ASP A 193 -8.29 -14.08 6.00
CA ASP A 193 -7.71 -15.33 6.53
C ASP A 193 -6.82 -16.13 5.54
N ASN A 194 -6.49 -15.56 4.37
CA ASN A 194 -5.64 -16.17 3.35
C ASN A 194 -4.14 -15.91 3.58
N ASN A 195 -3.64 -16.42 4.70
CA ASN A 195 -2.29 -16.17 5.20
C ASN A 195 -1.15 -16.54 4.24
N ASN A 196 -1.29 -17.59 3.44
CA ASN A 196 -0.24 -17.98 2.48
C ASN A 196 -0.04 -16.91 1.40
N ILE A 197 -1.15 -16.40 0.85
CA ILE A 197 -1.12 -15.33 -0.16
C ILE A 197 -0.74 -14.00 0.48
N ALA A 198 -1.23 -13.72 1.69
CA ALA A 198 -0.83 -12.54 2.46
C ALA A 198 0.68 -12.45 2.62
N VAL A 199 1.30 -13.54 3.09
CA VAL A 199 2.76 -13.65 3.25
C VAL A 199 3.47 -13.54 1.90
N PHE A 200 3.01 -14.24 0.86
CA PHE A 200 3.59 -14.15 -0.48
C PHE A 200 3.59 -12.71 -1.02
N ASN A 201 2.49 -11.98 -0.82
CA ASN A 201 2.34 -10.61 -1.27
C ASN A 201 3.25 -9.63 -0.52
N ILE A 202 3.40 -9.73 0.81
CA ILE A 202 4.36 -8.86 1.52
C ILE A 202 5.82 -9.12 1.07
N PHE A 203 6.16 -10.36 0.72
CA PHE A 203 7.46 -10.68 0.10
C PHE A 203 7.61 -10.05 -1.28
N ALA A 204 6.58 -10.17 -2.12
CA ALA A 204 6.55 -9.54 -3.43
C ALA A 204 6.69 -8.01 -3.30
N ALA A 205 6.11 -7.41 -2.25
CA ALA A 205 6.28 -5.99 -1.96
C ALA A 205 7.76 -5.63 -1.74
N LEU A 206 8.46 -6.34 -0.84
CA LEU A 206 9.88 -6.09 -0.60
C LEU A 206 10.75 -6.29 -1.85
N ASP A 207 10.49 -7.36 -2.61
CA ASP A 207 11.21 -7.64 -3.85
C ASP A 207 11.05 -6.50 -4.87
N ASN A 208 9.82 -6.09 -5.14
CA ASN A 208 9.51 -5.00 -6.07
C ASN A 208 10.11 -3.68 -5.58
N PHE A 209 10.07 -3.41 -4.28
CA PHE A 209 10.70 -2.22 -3.71
C PHE A 209 12.21 -2.20 -3.98
N ILE A 210 12.90 -3.34 -3.81
CA ILE A 210 14.35 -3.45 -4.06
C ILE A 210 14.65 -3.19 -5.54
N GLU A 211 13.86 -3.77 -6.46
CA GLU A 211 14.04 -3.59 -7.91
C GLU A 211 13.76 -2.15 -8.35
N ASP A 212 12.70 -1.52 -7.82
CA ASP A 212 12.39 -0.12 -8.05
C ASP A 212 13.55 0.77 -7.60
N MET A 213 14.04 0.60 -6.37
CA MET A 213 15.18 1.37 -5.87
C MET A 213 16.46 1.13 -6.68
N ASN A 214 16.68 -0.10 -7.15
CA ASN A 214 17.82 -0.42 -8.00
C ASN A 214 17.77 0.31 -9.34
N SER A 215 16.58 0.36 -9.94
CA SER A 215 16.31 1.02 -11.22
C SER A 215 16.46 2.54 -11.10
N GLU A 216 15.92 3.14 -10.03
CA GLU A 216 16.08 4.58 -9.74
C GLU A 216 17.55 4.99 -9.59
N ILE A 217 18.36 4.16 -8.91
CA ILE A 217 19.81 4.41 -8.80
C ILE A 217 20.47 4.37 -10.18
N LEU A 218 20.10 3.39 -11.01
CA LEU A 218 20.63 3.27 -12.37
C LEU A 218 20.30 4.52 -13.19
N ASP A 219 19.03 4.91 -13.21
CA ASP A 219 18.53 6.07 -13.95
C ASP A 219 19.22 7.36 -13.48
N TYR A 220 19.38 7.53 -12.18
CA TYR A 220 20.14 8.62 -11.59
C TYR A 220 21.57 8.69 -12.16
N TYR A 221 22.33 7.58 -12.09
CA TYR A 221 23.71 7.56 -12.56
C TYR A 221 23.81 7.76 -14.08
N LEU A 222 22.82 7.31 -14.87
CA LEU A 222 22.75 7.54 -16.30
C LEU A 222 22.50 9.01 -16.62
N LEU A 223 21.53 9.64 -15.95
CA LEU A 223 21.18 11.05 -16.14
C LEU A 223 22.32 11.99 -15.71
N LYS A 224 22.93 11.72 -14.55
CA LYS A 224 23.97 12.58 -13.95
C LYS A 224 25.38 12.32 -14.46
N TYR A 225 25.56 11.31 -15.32
CA TYR A 225 26.89 10.88 -15.78
C TYR A 225 27.75 12.04 -16.32
N ASN A 226 27.21 12.82 -17.26
CA ASN A 226 27.95 13.91 -17.88
C ASN A 226 28.15 15.11 -16.93
N GLU A 227 27.14 15.42 -16.12
CA GLU A 227 27.20 16.51 -15.13
C GLU A 227 28.32 16.28 -14.12
N ILE A 228 28.42 15.06 -13.57
CA ILE A 228 29.45 14.69 -12.60
C ILE A 228 30.85 14.76 -13.25
N LEU A 229 31.00 14.30 -14.49
CA LEU A 229 32.29 14.35 -15.18
C LEU A 229 32.74 15.78 -15.47
N GLU A 230 31.84 16.66 -15.91
CA GLU A 230 32.15 18.08 -16.12
C GLU A 230 32.46 18.80 -14.80
N TYR A 231 31.79 18.45 -13.70
CA TYR A 231 32.16 18.92 -12.36
C TYR A 231 33.61 18.55 -12.01
N VAL A 232 33.99 17.28 -12.17
CA VAL A 232 35.36 16.80 -11.86
C VAL A 232 36.39 17.51 -12.72
N LYS A 233 36.12 17.66 -14.02
CA LYS A 233 36.99 18.35 -14.97
C LYS A 233 37.16 19.83 -14.64
N THR A 234 36.09 20.50 -14.22
CA THR A 234 36.12 21.92 -13.83
C THR A 234 36.90 22.12 -12.53
N LYS A 235 36.72 21.23 -11.54
CA LYS A 235 37.38 21.31 -10.24
C LYS A 235 38.86 20.91 -10.29
N TYR A 236 39.22 19.97 -11.16
CA TYR A 236 40.57 19.45 -11.31
C TYR A 236 41.04 19.52 -12.79
N PRO A 237 41.19 20.71 -13.38
CA PRO A 237 41.37 20.89 -14.83
C PRO A 237 42.66 20.31 -15.42
N ASN A 238 43.68 20.08 -14.58
CA ASN A 238 44.97 19.55 -14.99
C ASN A 238 45.26 18.13 -14.43
N ASP A 239 44.25 17.47 -13.86
CA ASP A 239 44.37 16.17 -13.18
C ASP A 239 43.63 15.09 -13.97
N SER A 240 44.26 14.62 -15.05
CA SER A 240 43.67 13.61 -15.94
C SER A 240 43.44 12.26 -15.26
N GLU A 241 44.22 11.95 -14.22
CA GLU A 241 44.07 10.75 -13.42
C GLU A 241 42.75 10.77 -12.65
N LYS A 242 42.42 11.86 -11.94
CA LYS A 242 41.12 11.99 -11.25
C LYS A 242 39.93 11.92 -12.19
N TYR A 243 40.03 12.52 -13.36
CA TYR A 243 38.97 12.42 -14.36
C TYR A 243 38.75 10.97 -14.80
N SER A 244 39.84 10.23 -15.06
CA SER A 244 39.76 8.81 -15.41
C SER A 244 39.22 7.96 -14.26
N GLU A 245 39.61 8.23 -13.02
CA GLU A 245 39.10 7.54 -11.83
C GLU A 245 37.59 7.76 -11.64
N ALA A 246 37.12 9.00 -11.79
CA ALA A 246 35.71 9.36 -11.74
C ALA A 246 34.90 8.63 -12.82
N LYS A 247 35.40 8.65 -14.06
CA LYS A 247 34.77 7.95 -15.19
C LYS A 247 34.65 6.45 -14.93
N ASN A 248 35.74 5.80 -14.52
CA ASN A 248 35.73 4.38 -14.22
C ASN A 248 34.76 4.06 -13.07
N TYR A 249 34.73 4.88 -12.02
CA TYR A 249 33.81 4.73 -10.91
C TYR A 249 32.33 4.79 -11.35
N LEU A 250 31.95 5.77 -12.18
CA LEU A 250 30.58 5.90 -12.69
C LEU A 250 30.20 4.73 -13.62
N GLN A 251 31.13 4.31 -14.49
CA GLN A 251 30.91 3.15 -15.37
C GLN A 251 30.72 1.86 -14.57
N ASP A 252 31.50 1.67 -13.51
CA ASP A 252 31.35 0.53 -12.61
C ASP A 252 29.99 0.55 -11.88
N LYS A 253 29.51 1.73 -11.47
CA LYS A 253 28.17 1.91 -10.89
C LYS A 253 27.08 1.52 -11.89
N ILE A 254 27.07 2.11 -13.08
CA ILE A 254 26.09 1.81 -14.13
C ILE A 254 26.09 0.31 -14.46
N LYS A 255 27.27 -0.28 -14.66
CA LYS A 255 27.40 -1.71 -14.95
C LYS A 255 26.89 -2.60 -13.82
N LYS A 256 27.00 -2.15 -12.57
CA LYS A 256 26.56 -2.88 -11.38
C LYS A 256 25.05 -2.88 -11.22
N TYR A 257 24.39 -1.76 -11.50
CA TYR A 257 22.93 -1.60 -11.39
C TYR A 257 22.18 -2.09 -12.65
N CYS A 258 22.81 -2.08 -13.83
CA CYS A 258 22.22 -2.65 -15.06
C CYS A 258 22.14 -4.19 -15.10
N ARG A 259 22.53 -4.90 -14.02
CA ARG A 259 22.60 -6.36 -14.00
C ARG A 259 21.37 -6.95 -13.31
N ASP A 260 20.36 -7.29 -14.11
CA ASP A 260 19.08 -7.81 -13.62
C ASP A 260 19.22 -9.17 -12.92
N THR A 261 20.16 -10.01 -13.35
CA THR A 261 20.34 -11.40 -12.87
C THR A 261 20.94 -11.52 -11.46
N ARG A 262 21.20 -10.39 -10.79
CA ARG A 262 21.78 -10.37 -9.45
C ARG A 262 20.75 -10.78 -8.41
N ARG A 263 21.23 -11.41 -7.33
CA ARG A 263 20.37 -11.80 -6.19
C ARG A 263 19.82 -10.55 -5.50
N LEU A 264 18.56 -10.61 -5.07
CA LEU A 264 17.89 -9.53 -4.33
C LEU A 264 18.65 -9.12 -3.07
N GLU A 265 19.23 -10.09 -2.34
CA GLU A 265 20.10 -9.81 -1.18
C GLU A 265 21.24 -8.84 -1.54
N GLU A 266 21.88 -9.05 -2.70
CA GLU A 266 22.97 -8.18 -3.14
C GLU A 266 22.46 -6.81 -3.60
N LYS A 267 21.32 -6.76 -4.29
CA LYS A 267 20.68 -5.51 -4.71
C LYS A 267 20.30 -4.65 -3.49
N LEU A 268 19.71 -5.26 -2.47
CA LEU A 268 19.35 -4.57 -1.22
C LEU A 268 20.58 -4.02 -0.48
N LYS A 269 21.69 -4.79 -0.36
CA LYS A 269 22.95 -4.27 0.21
C LYS A 269 23.48 -3.05 -0.52
N ASP A 270 23.31 -3.02 -1.83
CA ASP A 270 23.77 -1.93 -2.66
C ASP A 270 22.92 -0.68 -2.49
N VAL A 271 21.58 -0.84 -2.53
CA VAL A 271 20.63 0.23 -2.24
C VAL A 271 20.93 0.85 -0.87
N MET A 272 21.00 0.03 0.18
CA MET A 272 21.38 0.49 1.53
C MET A 272 22.74 1.20 1.55
N SER A 273 23.69 0.72 0.75
CA SER A 273 25.03 1.34 0.68
C SER A 273 25.05 2.70 -0.01
N GLU A 274 24.13 2.97 -0.95
CA GLU A 274 24.01 4.29 -1.60
C GLU A 274 23.53 5.37 -0.61
N VAL A 275 22.74 4.99 0.39
CA VAL A 275 22.23 5.89 1.46
C VAL A 275 23.03 5.82 2.76
N GLU A 276 24.25 5.28 2.74
CA GLU A 276 25.13 5.12 3.92
C GLU A 276 24.58 4.22 5.06
N ILE A 277 23.59 3.40 4.76
CA ILE A 277 23.12 2.33 5.65
C ILE A 277 24.06 1.14 5.48
N LYS A 278 25.12 1.10 6.28
CA LYS A 278 26.17 0.07 6.23
C LYS A 278 26.44 -0.52 7.60
N GLY A 279 26.82 -1.79 7.64
CA GLY A 279 27.00 -2.53 8.90
C GLY A 279 28.14 -2.03 9.79
N ASP A 280 29.05 -1.21 9.26
CA ASP A 280 30.11 -0.51 9.98
C ASP A 280 29.70 0.90 10.44
N ASN A 281 28.55 1.41 9.98
CA ASN A 281 27.98 2.67 10.45
C ASN A 281 27.24 2.44 11.78
N PRO A 282 27.73 2.99 12.92
CA PRO A 282 27.09 2.77 14.22
C PRO A 282 25.65 3.27 14.28
N LYS A 283 25.26 4.19 13.38
CA LYS A 283 23.89 4.71 13.29
C LYS A 283 22.88 3.67 12.81
N PHE A 284 23.30 2.67 12.02
CA PHE A 284 22.42 1.70 11.36
C PHE A 284 22.70 0.25 11.78
N TYR A 285 23.42 0.06 12.88
CA TYR A 285 23.87 -1.27 13.29
C TYR A 285 22.70 -2.23 13.57
N LYS A 286 21.58 -1.72 14.11
CA LYS A 286 20.41 -2.54 14.47
C LYS A 286 19.67 -3.00 13.21
N LEU A 287 19.35 -2.08 12.30
CA LEU A 287 18.81 -2.41 10.99
C LEU A 287 19.69 -3.39 10.20
N CYS A 288 21.01 -3.17 10.19
CA CYS A 288 21.94 -4.08 9.50
C CYS A 288 21.94 -5.49 10.10
N ASN A 289 21.69 -5.61 11.41
CA ASN A 289 21.52 -6.91 12.06
C ASN A 289 20.19 -7.56 11.69
N VAL A 290 19.08 -6.81 11.72
CA VAL A 290 17.76 -7.29 11.24
C VAL A 290 17.90 -7.84 9.83
N TYR A 291 18.51 -7.07 8.94
CA TYR A 291 18.79 -7.51 7.59
C TYR A 291 19.62 -8.81 7.55
N LYS A 292 20.69 -8.93 8.33
CA LYS A 292 21.55 -10.14 8.32
C LYS A 292 20.87 -11.39 8.89
N THR A 293 20.05 -11.23 9.92
CA THR A 293 19.47 -12.36 10.67
C THR A 293 18.06 -12.68 10.19
N LYS A 294 17.20 -11.68 10.09
CA LYS A 294 15.77 -11.85 9.79
C LYS A 294 15.51 -12.04 8.31
N PHE A 295 16.23 -11.37 7.41
CA PHE A 295 16.03 -11.55 5.97
C PHE A 295 16.22 -13.00 5.53
N LYS A 296 17.18 -13.74 6.11
CA LYS A 296 17.39 -15.15 5.80
C LYS A 296 16.29 -16.07 6.33
N GLU A 297 15.76 -15.77 7.51
CA GLU A 297 14.60 -16.48 8.06
C GLU A 297 13.41 -16.27 7.12
N ILE A 298 13.11 -15.01 6.82
CA ILE A 298 12.11 -14.50 5.89
C ILE A 298 12.24 -15.19 4.51
N GLU A 299 13.42 -15.20 3.89
CA GLU A 299 13.69 -15.86 2.60
C GLU A 299 13.41 -17.37 2.61
N LYS A 300 13.77 -18.06 3.71
CA LYS A 300 13.49 -19.49 3.85
C LYS A 300 11.99 -19.79 3.77
N TYR A 301 11.16 -18.96 4.37
CA TYR A 301 9.70 -19.11 4.32
C TYR A 301 9.13 -18.80 2.96
N ARG A 302 9.59 -17.72 2.31
CA ARG A 302 9.23 -17.41 0.93
C ARG A 302 9.49 -18.62 0.02
N ASN A 303 10.65 -19.24 0.14
CA ASN A 303 11.02 -20.39 -0.69
C ASN A 303 10.11 -21.61 -0.43
N LYS A 304 9.75 -21.87 0.83
CA LYS A 304 8.77 -22.93 1.16
C LYS A 304 7.43 -22.69 0.46
N ILE A 305 6.88 -21.49 0.58
CA ILE A 305 5.60 -21.10 -0.04
C ILE A 305 5.68 -21.21 -1.56
N ALA A 306 6.77 -20.72 -2.17
CA ALA A 306 7.00 -20.80 -3.60
C ALA A 306 7.09 -22.24 -4.13
N HIS A 307 7.46 -23.21 -3.27
CA HIS A 307 7.46 -24.64 -3.57
C HIS A 307 6.14 -25.35 -3.24
N GLY A 308 5.10 -24.61 -2.84
CA GLY A 308 3.77 -25.15 -2.54
C GLY A 308 3.65 -25.80 -1.16
N GLU A 309 4.62 -25.58 -0.26
CA GLU A 309 4.50 -26.02 1.12
C GLU A 309 3.53 -25.11 1.89
N LEU A 310 2.62 -25.70 2.66
CA LEU A 310 1.72 -24.97 3.53
C LEU A 310 2.52 -24.34 4.69
N CYS A 311 2.35 -23.04 4.90
CA CYS A 311 2.90 -22.38 6.08
C CYS A 311 2.03 -22.73 7.29
N ASN A 312 2.61 -23.42 8.28
CA ASN A 312 1.97 -23.52 9.59
C ASN A 312 2.01 -22.13 10.25
N HIS A 313 0.86 -21.61 10.71
CA HIS A 313 0.79 -20.33 11.45
C HIS A 313 1.68 -20.28 12.69
N ASN A 314 2.06 -21.43 13.24
CA ASN A 314 2.99 -21.53 14.37
C ASN A 314 4.46 -21.32 14.00
N GLU A 315 4.81 -21.33 12.70
CA GLU A 315 6.19 -21.19 12.23
C GLU A 315 6.55 -19.77 11.81
N LEU A 316 5.57 -18.93 11.44
CA LEU A 316 5.80 -17.58 10.96
C LEU A 316 4.61 -16.66 11.29
N ASP A 317 4.90 -15.57 12.00
CA ASP A 317 3.91 -14.54 12.31
C ASP A 317 3.90 -13.48 11.20
N PHE A 318 2.77 -13.36 10.48
CA PHE A 318 2.58 -12.35 9.44
C PHE A 318 2.92 -10.94 9.95
N ALA A 319 2.50 -10.60 11.17
CA ALA A 319 2.74 -9.29 11.75
C ALA A 319 4.24 -9.03 11.99
N GLU A 320 4.99 -10.05 12.41
CA GLU A 320 6.44 -9.95 12.57
C GLU A 320 7.14 -9.78 11.21
N CYS A 321 6.69 -10.51 10.17
CA CYS A 321 7.21 -10.33 8.82
C CYS A 321 6.93 -8.93 8.27
N LEU A 322 5.69 -8.47 8.39
CA LEU A 322 5.28 -7.15 7.94
C LEU A 322 6.06 -6.06 8.67
N TYR A 323 6.27 -6.20 9.98
CA TYR A 323 7.11 -5.30 10.77
C TYR A 323 8.53 -5.19 10.20
N TYR A 324 9.22 -6.30 9.94
CA TYR A 324 10.59 -6.23 9.44
C TYR A 324 10.68 -5.70 8.00
N ILE A 325 9.72 -6.08 7.14
CA ILE A 325 9.65 -5.58 5.76
C ILE A 325 9.46 -4.05 5.77
N PHE A 326 8.50 -3.55 6.53
CA PHE A 326 8.33 -2.11 6.69
C PHE A 326 9.55 -1.44 7.31
N THR A 327 10.14 -2.02 8.34
CA THR A 327 11.34 -1.48 8.99
C THR A 327 12.45 -1.29 7.95
N ILE A 328 12.64 -2.24 7.02
CA ILE A 328 13.62 -2.12 5.93
C ILE A 328 13.22 -1.02 4.95
N ILE A 329 11.98 -1.03 4.44
CA ILE A 329 11.48 -0.06 3.46
C ILE A 329 11.60 1.36 4.01
N LEU A 330 11.02 1.62 5.18
CA LEU A 330 11.03 2.93 5.83
C LEU A 330 12.46 3.36 6.14
N SER A 331 13.30 2.47 6.66
CA SER A 331 14.68 2.86 6.97
C SER A 331 15.47 3.33 5.74
N ILE A 332 15.20 2.74 4.57
CA ILE A 332 15.80 3.15 3.30
C ILE A 332 15.23 4.49 2.82
N LEU A 333 13.90 4.65 2.85
CA LEU A 333 13.21 5.86 2.40
C LEU A 333 13.57 7.09 3.25
N PHE A 334 13.69 6.91 4.57
CA PHE A 334 13.97 7.99 5.52
C PHE A 334 15.45 8.14 5.87
N VAL A 335 16.29 7.17 5.50
CA VAL A 335 17.69 7.08 5.94
C VAL A 335 17.77 7.16 7.48
N TYR A 336 16.97 6.33 8.13
CA TYR A 336 16.79 6.28 9.59
C TYR A 336 16.82 4.82 10.10
N ASP A 337 17.27 4.57 11.33
CA ASP A 337 17.31 3.21 11.90
C ASP A 337 16.06 2.96 12.76
N PHE A 338 14.96 2.59 12.11
CA PHE A 338 13.69 2.37 12.81
C PHE A 338 13.69 1.17 13.77
N GLU A 339 14.63 0.22 13.63
CA GLU A 339 14.79 -0.86 14.61
C GLU A 339 15.45 -0.36 15.89
N LYS A 340 16.42 0.56 15.79
CA LYS A 340 17.10 1.10 16.96
C LYS A 340 16.17 1.95 17.83
N ASP A 341 15.33 2.73 17.18
CA ASP A 341 14.45 3.71 17.83
C ASP A 341 12.99 3.20 17.88
N GLU A 342 12.77 1.89 17.70
CA GLU A 342 11.51 1.16 17.93
C GLU A 342 10.25 1.75 17.30
N TRP A 343 10.38 2.29 16.08
CA TRP A 343 9.29 3.01 15.38
C TRP A 343 8.70 4.18 16.17
N GLN A 344 9.38 4.65 17.22
CA GLN A 344 9.09 5.94 17.82
C GLN A 344 9.14 6.95 16.66
N ASN A 345 8.04 7.67 16.44
CA ASN A 345 7.78 8.61 15.33
C ASN A 345 7.13 8.08 14.03
N ILE A 346 6.46 6.91 13.96
CA ILE A 346 5.82 6.44 12.69
C ILE A 346 4.28 6.38 12.69
N ILE A 347 3.63 5.91 13.75
CA ILE A 347 2.21 5.51 13.70
C ILE A 347 1.45 6.29 14.80
N GLU A 348 0.14 6.57 14.62
CA GLU A 348 -0.77 7.10 15.65
C GLU A 348 -1.79 6.05 16.16
N GLU A 349 -2.38 6.28 17.33
CA GLU A 349 -3.58 5.58 17.80
C GLU A 349 -4.83 6.17 17.14
N CYS A 350 -5.65 5.32 16.50
CA CYS A 350 -6.98 5.70 16.03
C CYS A 350 -7.98 5.76 17.19
#